data_AF-D3MQY6-F1
#
_entry.id   AF-D3MQY6-F1
#
_cell.length_a   1.000
_cell.length_b   1.000
_cell.length_c   1.000
_cell.angle_alpha   90.00
_cell.angle_beta   90.00
_cell.angle_gamma   90.00
#
_symmetry.space_group_name_H-M   'P 1'
#
loop_
_entity.id
_entity.type
_entity.pdbx_description
1 polymer ?
#
loop_
_entity_poly.entity_id
_entity_poly.type
_entity_poly.pdbx_seq_one_letter_code
_entity_poly.pdbx_strand_id
1 'polypeptide(L)' 'MSINLFNKIMGKYELYQLLEQSESDFTNGRTLTFDDSMKSLREGLKNGTL' A
#
# COMPACT_ATOMS: atom_id res chain seq x y z
N MET A 1 -16.25 24.06 -11.90
CA MET A 1 -15.94 23.12 -10.80
C MET A 1 -14.67 23.63 -10.11
N SER A 2 -14.65 23.81 -8.78
CA SER A 2 -13.43 24.30 -8.12
C SER A 2 -12.39 23.19 -8.02
N ILE A 3 -11.11 23.55 -8.16
CA ILE A 3 -10.00 22.58 -8.08
C ILE A 3 -9.99 21.81 -6.75
N ASN A 4 -10.44 22.46 -5.67
CA ASN A 4 -10.59 21.82 -4.35
C ASN A 4 -11.65 20.71 -4.32
N LEU A 5 -12.76 20.87 -5.05
CA LEU A 5 -13.78 19.83 -5.13
C LEU A 5 -13.30 18.64 -5.95
N PHE A 6 -12.58 18.90 -7.04
CA PHE A 6 -11.94 17.87 -7.86
C PHE A 6 -10.92 17.05 -7.05
N ASN A 7 -10.00 17.72 -6.35
CA ASN A 7 -8.99 17.05 -5.52
C ASN A 7 -9.61 16.20 -4.41
N LYS A 8 -10.71 16.67 -3.79
CA LYS A 8 -11.40 15.92 -2.74
C LYS A 8 -12.08 14.66 -3.26
N ILE A 9 -12.65 14.71 -4.46
CA ILE A 9 -13.28 13.55 -5.11
C ILE A 9 -12.20 12.55 -5.54
N MET A 10 -11.11 13.03 -6.14
CA MET A 10 -9.99 12.19 -6.55
C MET A 10 -9.32 11.49 -5.37
N GLY A 11 -9.02 12.22 -4.28
CA GLY A 11 -8.43 11.60 -3.09
C GLY A 11 -9.35 10.54 -2.47
N LYS A 12 -10.68 10.73 -2.51
CA LYS A 12 -11.62 9.70 -2.07
C LYS A 12 -11.59 8.46 -2.97
N TYR A 13 -11.47 8.65 -4.28
CA TYR A 13 -11.38 7.56 -5.25
C TYR A 13 -10.09 6.77 -5.11
N GLU A 14 -8.94 7.45 -4.97
CA GLU A 14 -7.64 6.83 -4.72
C GLU A 14 -7.64 6.00 -3.42
N LEU A 15 -8.26 6.52 -2.36
CA LEU A 15 -8.41 5.79 -1.10
C LEU A 15 -9.25 4.52 -1.25
N TYR A 16 -10.34 4.57 -2.02
CA TYR A 16 -11.15 3.37 -2.30
C TYR A 16 -10.37 2.34 -3.12
N GLN A 17 -9.64 2.77 -4.14
CA GLN A 17 -8.80 1.85 -4.92
C GLN A 17 -7.73 1.19 -4.06
N LEU A 18 -7.08 1.94 -3.17
CA LEU A 18 -6.11 1.38 -2.23
C LEU A 18 -6.73 0.36 -1.27
N LEU A 19 -7.96 0.62 -0.81
CA LEU A 19 -8.69 -0.31 0.05
C LEU A 19 -9.04 -1.60 -0.69
N GLU A 20 -9.61 -1.51 -1.90
CA GLU A 20 -9.93 -2.68 -2.75
C GLU A 20 -8.69 -3.52 -3.05
N GLN A 21 -7.57 -2.85 -3.36
CA GLN A 21 -6.30 -3.54 -3.59
C GLN A 21 -5.82 -4.27 -2.32
N SER A 22 -5.91 -3.62 -1.16
CA SER A 22 -5.52 -4.22 0.12
C SER A 22 -6.38 -5.44 0.47
N GLU A 23 -7.70 -5.37 0.25
CA GLU A 23 -8.63 -6.49 0.48
C GLU A 23 -8.35 -7.66 -0.47
N SER A 24 -8.04 -7.37 -1.73
CA SER A 24 -7.65 -8.37 -2.71
C SER A 24 -6.33 -9.05 -2.33
N ASP A 25 -5.32 -8.29 -1.91
CA ASP A 25 -4.04 -8.84 -1.50
C ASP A 25 -4.16 -9.69 -0.22
N PHE A 26 -5.04 -9.30 0.72
CA PHE A 26 -5.38 -10.10 1.89
C PHE A 26 -6.06 -11.42 1.52
N THR A 27 -7.09 -11.36 0.67
CA THR A 27 -7.86 -12.54 0.24
C THR A 27 -7.00 -13.53 -0.54
N ASN A 28 -6.08 -13.02 -1.35
CA ASN A 28 -5.19 -13.84 -2.18
C ASN A 28 -3.93 -14.33 -1.43
N GLY A 29 -3.83 -14.11 -0.12
CA GLY A 29 -2.68 -14.52 0.68
C GLY A 29 -1.36 -13.84 0.28
N ARG A 30 -1.42 -12.68 -0.40
CA ARG A 30 -0.25 -11.85 -0.75
C ARG A 30 0.13 -10.93 0.42
N THR A 31 -0.12 -11.39 1.64
CA THR A 31 0.24 -10.69 2.87
C THR A 31 1.52 -11.29 3.39
N LEU A 32 2.52 -10.43 3.61
CA LEU A 32 3.69 -10.83 4.35
C LEU A 32 3.37 -10.75 5.85
N THR A 33 3.86 -11.70 6.64
CA THR A 33 3.77 -11.56 8.10
C THR A 33 4.64 -10.38 8.55
N PHE A 34 4.35 -9.83 9.72
CA PHE A 34 5.16 -8.75 10.28
C PHE A 34 6.64 -9.16 10.42
N ASP A 35 6.88 -10.38 10.90
CA ASP A 35 8.24 -10.90 11.10
C ASP A 35 8.98 -11.08 9.78
N ASP A 36 8.32 -11.62 8.75
CA ASP A 36 8.88 -11.75 7.41
C ASP A 36 9.18 -10.36 6.80
N SER A 37 8.31 -9.38 7.04
CA SER A 37 8.47 -8.02 6.54
C SER A 37 9.70 -7.37 7.14
N MET A 38 9.87 -7.51 8.45
CA MET A 38 11.00 -6.95 9.17
C MET A 38 12.32 -7.65 8.80
N LYS A 39 12.26 -8.95 8.51
CA LYS A 39 13.42 -9.71 8.02
C LYS A 39 13.85 -9.21 6.64
N SER A 40 12.93 -9.14 5.67
CA SER A 40 13.24 -8.62 4.33
C SER A 40 13.74 -7.17 4.35
N LEU A 41 13.16 -6.32 5.20
CA LEU A 41 13.63 -4.94 5.39
C LEU A 41 15.07 -4.90 5.91
N ARG A 42 15.39 -5.69 6.95
CA ARG A 42 16.74 -5.78 7.52
C ARG A 42 17.75 -6.34 6.52
N GLU A 43 17.35 -7.32 5.71
CA GLU A 43 18.19 -7.89 4.65
C GLU A 43 18.45 -6.87 3.54
N GLY A 44 17.43 -6.12 3.11
CA GLY A 44 17.61 -5.06 2.10
C GLY A 44 18.50 -3.92 2.58
N LEU A 45 18.37 -3.49 3.84
CA LEU A 45 19.25 -2.50 4.46
C LEU A 45 20.70 -2.98 4.57
N LYS A 46 20.93 -4.27 4.83
CA LYS A 46 22.28 -4.86 4.88
C LYS A 46 22.92 -5.01 3.50
N ASN A 47 22.10 -5.30 2.49
CA ASN A 47 22.57 -5.53 1.12
C ASN A 47 22.66 -4.24 0.29
N GLY A 48 22.24 -3.09 0.84
CA GLY A 48 22.27 -1.79 0.16
C GLY A 48 21.34 -1.70 -1.04
N THR A 49 20.34 -2.57 -1.12
CA THR A 49 19.35 -2.63 -2.22
C THR A 49 18.06 -1.86 -1.89
N LEU A 50 18.09 -1.08 -0.81
CA LEU A 50 17.00 -0.26 -0.30
C LEU A 50 17.47 1.19 -0.14
#